data_AF-A0A3L7LUX2-F1
#
_entry.id   AF-A0A3L7LUX2-F1
#
_cell.length_a   1.000
_cell.length_b   1.000
_cell.length_c   1.000
_cell.angle_alpha   90.00
_cell.angle_beta   90.00
_cell.angle_gamma   90.00
#
_symmetry.space_group_name_H-M   'P 1'
#
loop_
_entity.id
_entity.type
_entity.pdbx_description
1 polymer ?
#
loop_
_entity_poly.entity_id
_entity_poly.type
_entity_poly.pdbx_seq_one_letter_code
_entity_poly.pdbx_strand_id
1 'polypeptide(L)'
;EKLQNRQFIREEKGKLIPTETGVAFSRALQESATLPDMTSLWSAQQGQIEQGNKTVDKFVNKLVGGLRQQVNNVSVGEMKGESKSHSGQVERLVTPYPHCVK
;
A
#
# COMPACT_ATOMS: atom_id res chain seq x y z
N GLU A 1 11.30 8.80 2.15
CA GLU A 1 10.39 9.82 1.57
C GLU A 1 8.90 9.60 1.87
N LYS A 2 8.16 8.68 1.22
CA LYS A 2 6.68 8.58 1.42
C LYS A 2 6.22 8.39 2.87
N LEU A 3 6.95 7.62 3.67
CA LEU A 3 6.65 7.42 5.10
C LEU A 3 6.86 8.69 5.94
N GLN A 4 7.83 9.53 5.58
CA GLN A 4 8.07 10.84 6.22
C GLN A 4 6.97 11.82 5.84
N ASN A 5 6.60 11.89 4.55
CA ASN A 5 5.52 12.76 4.06
C ASN A 5 4.16 12.43 4.69
N ARG A 6 3.94 11.16 5.04
CA ARG A 6 2.75 10.69 5.77
C ARG A 6 2.88 10.76 7.29
N GLN A 7 3.97 11.33 7.80
CA GLN A 7 4.21 11.52 9.23
C GLN A 7 4.23 10.21 10.04
N PHE A 8 4.60 9.08 9.42
CA PHE A 8 4.77 7.80 10.13
C PHE A 8 6.17 7.63 10.72
N ILE A 9 7.16 8.27 10.11
CA ILE A 9 8.53 8.31 10.60
C ILE A 9 9.05 9.75 10.50
N ARG A 10 10.03 10.09 11.33
CA ARG A 10 10.76 11.36 11.27
C ARG A 10 12.25 11.11 11.39
N GLU A 11 13.05 12.04 10.89
CA GLU A 11 14.50 11.97 11.04
C GLU A 11 14.95 12.89 12.16
N GLU A 12 15.67 12.33 13.13
CA GLU A 12 16.28 13.09 14.22
C GLU A 12 17.75 12.71 14.31
N LYS A 13 18.65 13.68 14.12
CA LYS A 13 20.11 13.46 14.21
C LYS A 13 20.61 12.28 13.35
N GLY A 14 20.08 12.16 12.13
CA GLY A 14 20.43 11.07 11.19
C GLY A 14 19.80 9.71 11.50
N LYS A 15 18.91 9.62 12.49
CA LYS A 15 18.17 8.39 12.82
C LYS A 15 16.72 8.49 12.37
N LEU A 16 16.19 7.41 11.81
CA LEU A 16 14.76 7.28 11.54
C LEU A 16 14.03 6.82 12.79
N ILE A 17 13.14 7.66 13.30
CA ILE A 17 12.36 7.43 14.52
C ILE A 17 10.89 7.30 14.14
N PRO A 18 10.18 6.24 14.58
CA PRO A 18 8.75 6.13 14.34
C PRO A 18 7.98 7.19 15.14
N THR A 19 6.91 7.72 14.56
CA THR A 19 5.96 8.59 15.27
C THR A 19 4.90 7.77 15.99
N GLU A 20 4.18 8.37 16.92
CA GLU A 20 3.03 7.70 17.58
C GLU A 20 1.99 7.25 16.56
N THR A 21 1.68 8.09 15.56
CA THR A 21 0.80 7.74 14.44
C THR A 21 1.32 6.53 13.65
N GLY A 22 2.63 6.47 13.38
CA GLY A 22 3.25 5.34 12.68
C GLY A 22 3.15 4.04 13.48
N VAL A 23 3.38 4.09 14.80
CA VAL A 23 3.24 2.93 15.69
C VAL A 23 1.78 2.48 15.78
N ALA A 24 0.84 3.41 15.96
CA ALA A 24 -0.59 3.11 16.01
C ALA A 24 -1.08 2.47 14.70
N PHE A 25 -0.67 3.02 13.56
CA PHE A 25 -0.98 2.44 12.25
C PHE A 25 -0.42 1.03 12.11
N SER A 26 0.85 0.81 12.46
CA SER A 26 1.46 -0.53 12.40
C SER A 26 0.74 -1.54 13.30
N ARG A 27 0.26 -1.14 14.48
CA ARG A 27 -0.44 -2.05 15.42
C ARG A 27 -1.87 -2.38 15.00
N ALA A 28 -2.52 -1.51 14.22
CA ALA A 28 -3.86 -1.75 13.71
C ALA A 28 -3.88 -2.73 12.52
N LEU A 29 -2.72 -2.96 11.88
CA LEU A 29 -2.59 -3.91 10.79
C LEU A 29 -2.36 -5.33 11.32
N GLN A 30 -2.91 -6.31 10.60
CA GLN A 30 -2.64 -7.72 10.83
C GLN A 30 -1.14 -8.05 10.63
N GLU A 31 -0.64 -9.07 11.33
CA GLU A 31 0.76 -9.50 11.27
C GLU A 31 1.23 -9.80 9.84
N SER A 32 0.37 -10.40 9.00
CA SER A 32 0.71 -10.70 7.61
C SER A 32 0.94 -9.46 6.73
N ALA A 33 0.53 -8.27 7.20
CA ALA A 33 0.74 -6.99 6.53
C ALA A 33 1.89 -6.17 7.13
N THR A 34 2.42 -6.56 8.30
CA THR A 34 3.53 -5.86 8.98
C THR A 34 4.84 -6.65 8.95
N LEU A 35 4.77 -7.98 8.83
CA LEU A 35 5.95 -8.84 8.67
C LEU A 35 6.43 -8.90 7.22
N PRO A 36 7.75 -9.06 7.00
CA PRO A 36 8.32 -9.03 5.65
C PRO A 36 8.09 -10.32 4.86
N ASP A 37 7.78 -11.45 5.51
CA ASP A 37 7.77 -12.80 4.94
C ASP A 37 6.99 -12.91 3.63
N MET A 38 5.75 -12.41 3.62
CA MET A 38 4.90 -12.46 2.43
C MET A 38 5.45 -11.57 1.31
N THR A 39 6.00 -10.41 1.64
CA THR A 39 6.63 -9.51 0.66
C THR A 39 7.89 -10.12 0.07
N SER A 40 8.71 -10.79 0.89
CA SER A 40 9.90 -11.54 0.44
C SER A 40 9.50 -12.70 -0.48
N LEU A 41 8.46 -13.46 -0.11
CA LEU A 41 7.95 -14.54 -0.95
C LEU A 41 7.44 -14.02 -2.30
N TRP A 42 6.73 -12.90 -2.32
CA TRP A 42 6.22 -12.30 -3.56
C TRP A 42 7.35 -11.79 -4.45
N SER A 43 8.36 -11.13 -3.87
CA SER A 43 9.55 -10.71 -4.60
C SER A 43 10.27 -11.89 -5.25
N ALA A 44 10.47 -12.99 -4.52
CA ALA A 44 11.06 -14.20 -5.09
C ALA A 44 10.22 -14.79 -6.23
N GLN A 45 8.90 -14.77 -6.09
CA GLN A 45 7.98 -15.23 -7.15
C GLN A 45 7.99 -14.33 -8.39
N GLN A 46 8.26 -13.03 -8.25
CA GLN A 46 8.47 -12.15 -9.38
C GLN A 46 9.75 -12.51 -10.14
N GLY A 47 10.84 -12.83 -9.45
CA GLY A 47 12.05 -13.37 -10.10
C GLY A 47 11.79 -14.69 -10.83
N GLN A 48 10.93 -15.57 -10.31
CA GLN A 48 10.51 -16.78 -11.02
C GLN A 48 9.71 -16.48 -12.29
N ILE A 49 8.92 -15.40 -12.30
CA ILE A 49 8.19 -14.97 -13.50
C ILE A 49 9.17 -14.45 -14.55
N GLU A 50 10.14 -13.63 -14.17
CA GLU A 50 11.19 -13.13 -15.06
C GLU A 50 11.98 -14.27 -15.72
N GLN A 51 12.22 -15.35 -15.00
CA GLN A 51 12.91 -16.55 -15.49
C GLN A 51 12.01 -17.50 -16.31
N GLY A 52 10.71 -17.21 -16.44
CA GLY A 52 9.75 -18.09 -17.11
C GLY A 52 9.32 -19.32 -16.30
N ASN A 53 9.76 -19.44 -15.03
CA ASN A 53 9.45 -20.55 -14.14
C ASN A 53 8.05 -20.45 -13.51
N LYS A 54 7.36 -19.31 -13.66
CA LYS A 54 6.01 -19.07 -13.15
C LYS A 54 5.27 -18.10 -14.06
N THR A 55 3.96 -18.30 -14.24
CA THR A 55 3.14 -17.35 -15.00
C THR A 55 2.62 -16.20 -14.11
N VAL A 56 2.42 -15.04 -14.72
CA VAL A 56 1.82 -13.87 -14.08
C VAL A 56 0.43 -14.20 -13.52
N ASP A 57 -0.41 -14.88 -14.30
CA ASP A 57 -1.77 -15.25 -13.87
C ASP A 57 -1.78 -16.09 -12.60
N LYS A 58 -0.87 -17.07 -12.51
CA LYS A 58 -0.77 -17.94 -11.32
C LYS A 58 -0.35 -17.14 -10.09
N PHE A 59 0.50 -16.12 -10.24
CA PHE A 59 0.86 -15.22 -9.16
C PHE A 59 -0.31 -14.32 -8.75
N VAL A 60 -0.93 -13.63 -9.70
CA VAL A 60 -2.03 -12.68 -9.43
C VAL A 60 -3.24 -13.38 -8.81
N ASN A 61 -3.63 -14.54 -9.31
CA ASN A 61 -4.77 -15.29 -8.77
C ASN A 61 -4.55 -15.70 -7.31
N LYS A 62 -3.34 -16.12 -6.94
CA LYS A 62 -2.99 -16.44 -5.56
C LYS A 62 -3.01 -15.19 -4.68
N LEU A 63 -2.45 -14.08 -5.16
CA LEU A 63 -2.41 -12.81 -4.43
C LEU A 63 -3.82 -12.29 -4.14
N VAL A 64 -4.68 -12.22 -5.17
CA VAL A 64 -6.07 -11.76 -5.04
C VAL A 64 -6.86 -12.68 -4.12
N GLY A 65 -6.65 -13.99 -4.20
CA GLY A 65 -7.24 -14.95 -3.27
C GLY A 65 -6.89 -14.65 -1.81
N GLY A 66 -5.61 -14.38 -1.52
CA GLY A 66 -5.15 -13.99 -0.19
C GLY A 66 -5.72 -12.66 0.29
N LEU A 67 -5.75 -11.64 -0.57
CA LEU A 67 -6.31 -10.33 -0.23
C LEU A 67 -7.80 -10.39 0.11
N ARG A 68 -8.58 -11.21 -0.59
CA ARG A 68 -10.00 -11.41 -0.27
C ARG A 68 -10.21 -11.95 1.14
N GLN A 69 -9.36 -12.90 1.57
CA GLN A 69 -9.42 -13.42 2.95
C GLN A 69 -9.03 -12.35 3.97
N GLN A 70 -8.01 -11.56 3.68
CA GLN A 70 -7.57 -10.46 4.55
C GLN A 70 -8.64 -9.38 4.72
N VAL A 71 -9.31 -8.97 3.63
CA VAL A 71 -10.41 -7.98 3.69
C VAL A 71 -11.57 -8.48 4.53
N ASN A 72 -11.93 -9.77 4.42
CA ASN A 72 -13.00 -10.36 5.23
C ASN A 72 -12.67 -10.40 6.73
N ASN A 73 -11.38 -10.41 7.09
CA ASN A 73 -10.90 -10.54 8.47
C ASN A 73 -10.54 -9.19 9.12
N VAL A 74 -10.65 -8.08 8.38
CA VAL A 74 -10.38 -6.74 8.93
C VAL A 74 -11.64 -6.22 9.61
N SER A 75 -11.59 -6.11 10.94
CA SER A 75 -12.56 -5.33 11.70
C SER A 75 -12.09 -3.89 11.73
N VAL A 76 -12.83 -2.99 11.08
CA VAL A 76 -12.61 -1.54 11.19
C VAL A 76 -13.12 -1.11 12.57
N GLY A 77 -12.38 -1.42 13.62
CA GLY A 77 -12.55 -0.78 14.93
C GLY A 77 -12.31 0.73 14.80
N GLU A 78 -12.65 1.51 15.84
CA GLU A 78 -12.65 2.98 15.91
C GLU A 78 -11.30 3.66 15.59
N MET A 79 -10.78 3.49 14.38
CA MET A 79 -9.69 4.29 13.85
C MET A 79 -10.32 5.58 13.36
N LYS A 80 -10.40 6.57 14.25
CA LYS A 80 -10.77 7.93 13.89
C LYS A 80 -9.70 8.47 12.94
N GLY A 81 -9.90 8.27 11.64
CA GLY A 81 -9.08 8.88 10.62
C GLY A 81 -9.11 10.39 10.84
N GLU A 82 -7.95 11.00 11.04
CA GLU A 82 -7.88 12.45 10.96
C GLU A 82 -8.24 12.85 9.53
N SER A 83 -9.48 13.31 9.35
CA SER A 83 -9.90 14.03 8.18
C SER A 83 -9.16 15.36 8.17
N LYS A 84 -7.90 15.37 7.69
CA LYS A 84 -7.37 16.61 7.13
C LYS A 84 -8.24 16.91 5.92
N SER A 85 -9.15 17.87 6.10
CA SER A 85 -9.93 18.47 5.04
C SER A 85 -8.97 18.79 3.90
N HIS A 86 -9.08 18.06 2.78
CA HIS A 86 -8.39 18.43 1.55
C HIS A 86 -9.08 19.71 1.04
N SER A 87 -8.71 20.85 1.61
CA SER A 87 -8.79 22.12 0.88
C SER A 87 -7.68 22.11 -0.16
N GLY A 88 -7.90 21.32 -1.20
CA GLY A 88 -7.02 21.16 -2.33
C GLY A 88 -7.89 20.66 -3.45
N GLN A 89 -8.62 21.59 -4.08
CA GLN A 89 -9.26 21.35 -5.36
C GLN A 89 -8.16 20.85 -6.31
N VAL A 90 -8.12 19.55 -6.58
CA VAL A 90 -7.39 19.06 -7.74
C VAL A 90 -8.27 19.44 -8.92
N GLU A 91 -7.96 20.58 -9.52
CA GLU A 91 -8.52 20.98 -10.80
C GLU A 91 -8.22 19.83 -11.76
N ARG A 92 -9.26 19.08 -12.10
CA ARG A 92 -9.18 17.99 -13.06
C ARG A 92 -8.76 18.65 -14.37
N LEU A 93 -7.50 18.51 -14.77
CA LEU A 93 -7.03 18.93 -16.08
C LEU A 93 -7.89 18.19 -17.12
N VAL A 94 -8.91 18.88 -17.62
CA VAL A 94 -9.69 18.44 -18.76
C VAL A 94 -8.82 18.73 -19.97
N THR A 95 -8.00 17.75 -20.35
CA THR A 95 -7.38 17.76 -21.67
C THR A 95 -8.36 17.05 -22.62
N PRO A 96 -9.00 17.75 -23.58
CA PRO A 96 -9.80 17.08 -24.60
C PRO A 96 -8.88 16.19 -25.45
N TYR A 97 -9.25 14.94 -25.64
CA TYR A 97 -8.49 13.97 -26.43
C TYR A 97 -8.57 14.34 -27.93
N PRO A 98 -7.46 14.53 -28.66
CA PRO A 98 -7.47 15.08 -30.02
C PRO A 98 -7.87 14.08 -31.12
N HIS A 99 -8.54 12.98 -30.79
CA HIS A 99 -9.00 11.99 -31.77
C HIS A 99 -10.44 11.52 -31.51
N CYS A 100 -11.38 12.46 -31.35
CA CYS A 100 -12.78 12.15 -31.57
C CYS A 100 -13.12 12.47 -33.04
N VAL A 101 -13.00 11.43 -33.87
CA VAL A 101 -13.39 11.43 -35.28
C VAL A 101 -14.90 11.22 -35.35
N LYS A 102 -15.64 12.17 -35.92
CA LYS A 102 -16.84 11.92 -36.74
C LYS A 102 -16.88 12.95 -37.85
#